data_AF-A0A7V2RQJ9-F1
#
_entry.id   AF-A0A7V2RQJ9-F1
#
_cell.length_a   1.000
_cell.length_b   1.000
_cell.length_c   1.000
_cell.angle_alpha   90.00
_cell.angle_beta   90.00
_cell.angle_gamma   90.00
#
_symmetry.space_group_name_H-M   'P 1'
#
loop_
_entity.id
_entity.type
_entity.pdbx_description
1 polymer ?
#
loop_
_entity_poly.entity_id
_entity_poly.type
_entity_poly.pdbx_seq_one_letter_code
_entity_poly.pdbx_strand_id
1 'polypeptide(L)'
;MYGEDKVFVLGFLIVESPVEKHEKDLAQIRSTYNYRTQLTYRSSDRFKVPFAKAALEYFMKTDGLVFVSQIISTKKGHKTPSSYQQQKDKIEAYKNLFGDSDNAKTIGEVLVKNQTPFGPSSSYQAAFKASTNAKLVAMNPVQSNLLQLADLLTGCVRGDKVKEVKNPSKLAVIQQLKSGLGTGSIGTGVDKGRKFIVKYR
;
A
#
# COMPACT_ATOMS: atom_id res chain seq x y z
N MET A 1 10.47 7.37 -9.12
CA MET A 1 11.40 8.52 -8.97
C MET A 1 11.80 8.59 -7.52
N TYR A 2 13.06 8.29 -7.21
CA TYR A 2 13.61 8.39 -5.86
C TYR A 2 14.52 9.61 -5.83
N GLY A 3 14.05 10.68 -5.21
CA GLY A 3 14.87 11.76 -4.68
C GLY A 3 14.75 11.71 -3.16
N GLU A 4 15.84 11.96 -2.43
CA GLU A 4 15.99 12.40 -1.03
C GLU A 4 14.98 11.93 0.06
N ASP A 5 14.21 10.88 -0.18
CA ASP A 5 13.14 10.46 0.71
C ASP A 5 13.74 9.73 1.91
N LYS A 6 13.62 10.35 3.09
CA LYS A 6 14.06 9.83 4.40
C LYS A 6 13.37 8.51 4.78
N VAL A 7 12.29 8.16 4.10
CA VAL A 7 11.43 7.01 4.41
C VAL A 7 10.89 6.38 3.13
N PHE A 8 11.01 5.06 3.05
CA PHE A 8 10.32 4.21 2.08
C PHE A 8 9.23 3.42 2.79
N VAL A 9 8.05 3.27 2.19
CA VAL A 9 6.94 2.50 2.76
C VAL A 9 6.48 1.46 1.75
N LEU A 10 6.41 0.22 2.21
CA LEU A 10 5.74 -0.87 1.52
C LEU A 10 4.39 -1.08 2.18
N GLY A 11 3.31 -1.11 1.41
CA GLY A 11 1.97 -1.39 1.92
C GLY A 11 1.31 -2.50 1.14
N PHE A 12 0.50 -3.27 1.84
CA PHE A 12 -0.10 -4.52 1.40
C PHE A 12 -1.55 -4.52 1.86
N LEU A 13 -2.47 -4.69 0.93
CA LEU A 13 -3.87 -4.90 1.22
C LEU A 13 -4.16 -6.38 0.97
N ILE A 14 -4.39 -7.13 2.03
CA ILE A 14 -4.85 -8.51 1.97
C ILE A 14 -6.37 -8.45 1.86
N VAL A 15 -6.91 -9.22 0.91
CA VAL A 15 -8.32 -9.21 0.55
C VAL A 15 -8.81 -10.64 0.60
N GLU A 16 -9.76 -10.91 1.47
CA GLU A 16 -10.43 -12.20 1.52
C GLU A 16 -11.35 -12.38 0.30
N SER A 17 -11.53 -13.63 -0.12
CA SER A 17 -12.40 -13.93 -1.27
C SER A 17 -13.88 -13.75 -0.90
N PRO A 18 -14.73 -13.28 -1.83
CA PRO A 18 -14.44 -12.99 -3.24
C PRO A 18 -13.92 -11.57 -3.49
N VAL A 19 -12.78 -11.46 -4.17
CA VAL A 19 -12.10 -10.18 -4.49
C VAL A 19 -12.96 -9.28 -5.39
N GLU A 20 -13.73 -9.88 -6.30
CA GLU A 20 -14.56 -9.19 -7.28
C GLU A 20 -15.68 -8.38 -6.61
N LYS A 21 -16.16 -8.82 -5.44
CA LYS A 21 -17.14 -8.06 -4.66
C LYS A 21 -16.54 -6.73 -4.23
N HIS A 22 -15.35 -6.74 -3.66
CA HIS A 22 -14.72 -5.51 -3.18
C HIS A 22 -14.35 -4.56 -4.32
N GLU A 23 -13.96 -5.08 -5.48
CA GLU A 23 -13.76 -4.27 -6.69
C GLU A 23 -15.05 -3.57 -7.14
N LYS A 24 -16.17 -4.30 -7.16
CA LYS A 24 -17.49 -3.75 -7.52
C LYS A 24 -17.96 -2.69 -6.53
N ASP A 25 -17.84 -2.95 -5.24
CA ASP A 25 -18.27 -2.01 -4.19
C ASP A 25 -17.48 -0.69 -4.27
N LEU A 26 -16.15 -0.76 -4.45
CA LEU A 26 -15.32 0.43 -4.65
C LEU A 26 -15.64 1.16 -5.97
N ALA A 27 -15.97 0.43 -7.04
CA ALA A 27 -16.42 1.04 -8.29
C ALA A 27 -17.78 1.76 -8.13
N GLN A 28 -18.70 1.20 -7.34
CA GLN A 28 -19.99 1.85 -7.05
C GLN A 28 -19.81 3.13 -6.23
N ILE A 29 -18.93 3.09 -5.22
CA ILE A 29 -18.56 4.29 -4.44
C ILE A 29 -17.98 5.35 -5.38
N ARG A 30 -17.03 4.98 -6.25
CA ARG A 30 -16.44 5.90 -7.24
C ARG A 30 -17.50 6.58 -8.11
N SER A 31 -18.45 5.81 -8.63
CA SER A 31 -19.55 6.30 -9.46
C SER A 31 -20.43 7.30 -8.69
N THR A 32 -20.73 7.02 -7.42
CA THR A 32 -21.48 7.92 -6.54
C THR A 32 -20.82 9.30 -6.42
N TYR A 33 -19.50 9.34 -6.35
CA TYR A 33 -18.73 10.59 -6.28
C TYR A 33 -18.30 11.14 -7.65
N ASN A 34 -18.73 10.51 -8.75
CA ASN A 34 -18.39 10.88 -10.14
C ASN A 34 -16.88 11.10 -10.38
N TYR A 35 -16.02 10.31 -9.72
CA TYR A 35 -14.57 10.47 -9.81
C TYR A 35 -13.96 9.55 -10.88
N ARG A 36 -13.63 10.14 -12.04
CA ARG A 36 -13.20 9.38 -13.24
C ARG A 36 -11.71 9.06 -13.30
N THR A 37 -10.88 9.74 -12.51
CA THR A 37 -9.42 9.61 -12.61
C THR A 37 -8.89 8.54 -11.66
N GLN A 38 -7.63 8.13 -11.81
CA GLN A 38 -7.04 7.17 -10.88
C GLN A 38 -6.95 7.76 -9.46
N LEU A 39 -7.37 6.98 -8.47
CA LEU A 39 -7.12 7.26 -7.06
C LEU A 39 -5.67 6.88 -6.74
N THR A 40 -4.88 7.91 -6.46
CA THR A 40 -3.51 7.76 -5.99
C THR A 40 -3.22 8.79 -4.92
N TYR A 41 -2.43 8.40 -3.93
CA TYR A 41 -1.97 9.33 -2.91
C TYR A 41 -1.14 10.47 -3.51
N ARG A 42 -0.35 10.22 -4.57
CA ARG A 42 0.54 11.21 -5.17
C ARG A 42 -0.19 12.45 -5.69
N SER A 43 -1.40 12.27 -6.21
CA SER A 43 -2.23 13.34 -6.77
C SER A 43 -2.49 14.44 -5.71
N SER A 44 -2.48 15.70 -6.12
CA SER A 44 -2.89 16.85 -5.30
C SER A 44 -4.33 17.29 -5.58
N ASP A 45 -5.04 16.58 -6.45
CA ASP A 45 -6.41 16.90 -6.85
C ASP A 45 -7.34 16.94 -5.63
N ARG A 46 -8.08 18.04 -5.49
CA ARG A 46 -9.08 18.23 -4.43
C ARG A 46 -10.35 17.42 -4.69
N PHE A 47 -10.71 17.17 -5.95
CA PHE A 47 -11.90 16.43 -6.33
C PHE A 47 -11.81 14.94 -5.99
N LYS A 48 -10.60 14.43 -5.76
CA LYS A 48 -10.39 13.06 -5.27
C LYS A 48 -10.81 12.87 -3.81
N VAL A 49 -10.85 13.95 -3.01
CA VAL A 49 -10.96 13.85 -1.54
C VAL A 49 -12.26 13.16 -1.10
N PRO A 50 -13.45 13.50 -1.63
CA PRO A 50 -14.69 12.82 -1.24
C PRO A 50 -14.63 11.32 -1.51
N PHE A 51 -14.21 10.92 -2.72
CA PHE A 51 -14.05 9.51 -3.07
C PHE A 51 -13.01 8.81 -2.18
N ALA A 52 -11.85 9.43 -1.95
CA ALA A 52 -10.80 8.89 -1.10
C ALA A 52 -11.31 8.64 0.33
N LYS A 53 -12.08 9.58 0.90
CA LYS A 53 -12.66 9.42 2.24
C LYS A 53 -13.65 8.26 2.30
N ALA A 54 -14.55 8.16 1.32
CA ALA A 54 -15.51 7.06 1.26
C ALA A 54 -14.85 5.69 1.05
N ALA A 55 -13.79 5.63 0.23
CA ALA A 55 -13.01 4.40 0.06
C ALA A 55 -12.29 3.98 1.36
N LEU A 56 -11.79 4.96 2.13
CA LEU A 56 -11.23 4.68 3.45
C LEU A 56 -12.30 4.23 4.45
N GLU A 57 -13.47 4.86 4.46
CA GLU A 57 -14.58 4.41 5.32
C GLU A 57 -15.04 3.00 4.98
N TYR A 58 -15.12 2.66 3.69
CA TYR A 58 -15.38 1.31 3.23
C TYR A 58 -14.35 0.32 3.77
N PHE A 59 -13.04 0.64 3.64
CA PHE A 59 -11.97 -0.17 4.22
C PHE A 59 -12.15 -0.38 5.73
N MET A 60 -12.50 0.67 6.47
CA MET A 60 -12.66 0.60 7.93
C MET A 60 -13.89 -0.21 8.39
N LYS A 61 -14.94 -0.26 7.57
CA LYS A 61 -16.23 -0.91 7.89
C LYS A 61 -16.38 -2.31 7.33
N THR A 62 -15.52 -2.72 6.41
CA THR A 62 -15.65 -3.98 5.67
C THR A 62 -14.73 -5.04 6.26
N ASP A 63 -15.32 -6.14 6.70
CA ASP A 63 -14.55 -7.32 7.10
C ASP A 63 -13.88 -7.98 5.88
N GLY A 64 -12.78 -8.70 6.11
CA GLY A 64 -12.00 -9.35 5.05
C GLY A 64 -11.01 -8.44 4.31
N LEU A 65 -10.82 -7.20 4.78
CA LEU A 65 -9.76 -6.30 4.29
C LEU A 65 -8.75 -6.02 5.40
N VAL A 66 -7.51 -6.46 5.20
CA VAL A 66 -6.41 -6.24 6.15
C VAL A 66 -5.34 -5.40 5.48
N PHE A 67 -4.99 -4.26 6.07
CA PHE A 67 -3.86 -3.49 5.59
C PHE A 67 -2.64 -3.69 6.47
N VAL A 68 -1.54 -4.11 5.86
CA VAL A 68 -0.23 -4.18 6.52
C VAL A 68 0.73 -3.26 5.81
N SER A 69 1.58 -2.56 6.56
CA SER A 69 2.67 -1.80 5.95
C SER A 69 3.97 -1.98 6.69
N GLN A 70 5.07 -1.89 5.95
CA GLN A 70 6.43 -1.87 6.45
C GLN A 70 7.10 -0.54 6.08
N ILE A 71 7.50 0.20 7.11
CA ILE A 71 8.26 1.45 6.96
C ILE A 71 9.76 1.13 7.02
N ILE A 72 10.51 1.55 6.02
CA ILE A 72 11.97 1.40 5.91
C ILE A 72 12.60 2.79 5.96
N SER A 73 13.30 3.10 7.05
CA SER A 73 14.01 4.38 7.21
C SER A 73 15.38 4.36 6.53
N THR A 74 15.65 5.36 5.71
CA THR A 74 17.02 5.65 5.24
C THR A 74 17.67 6.54 6.30
N LYS A 75 18.64 6.00 7.05
CA LYS A 75 19.39 6.79 8.04
C LYS A 75 20.03 7.99 7.33
N LYS A 76 20.00 9.18 7.96
CA LYS A 76 20.70 10.39 7.48
C LYS A 76 22.16 10.04 7.17
N GLY A 77 22.63 10.34 5.96
CA GLY A 77 23.99 10.03 5.49
C GLY A 77 24.17 8.68 4.80
N HIS A 78 23.15 7.82 4.73
CA HIS A 78 23.21 6.60 3.92
C HIS A 78 22.64 6.84 2.52
N LYS A 79 23.34 6.34 1.50
CA LYS A 79 22.87 6.34 0.11
C LYS A 79 21.54 5.58 0.01
N THR A 80 20.62 6.08 -0.82
CA THR A 80 19.41 5.36 -1.23
C THR A 80 19.78 3.91 -1.58
N PRO A 81 19.06 2.89 -1.06
CA PRO A 81 19.38 1.50 -1.37
C PRO A 81 19.38 1.27 -2.88
N SER A 82 20.33 0.48 -3.39
CA SER A 82 20.37 0.11 -4.80
C SER A 82 19.06 -0.58 -5.22
N SER A 83 18.70 -0.53 -6.49
CA SER A 83 17.51 -1.21 -7.01
C SER A 83 17.47 -2.70 -6.62
N TYR A 84 18.64 -3.35 -6.60
CA TYR A 84 18.80 -4.74 -6.15
C TYR A 84 18.50 -4.91 -4.66
N GLN A 85 19.03 -4.04 -3.80
CA GLN A 85 18.73 -4.09 -2.36
C GLN A 85 17.24 -3.83 -2.09
N GLN A 86 16.62 -2.90 -2.82
CA GLN A 86 15.17 -2.66 -2.72
C GLN A 86 14.35 -3.88 -3.10
N GLN A 87 14.78 -4.64 -4.12
CA GLN A 87 14.13 -5.88 -4.51
C GLN A 87 14.26 -6.95 -3.41
N LYS A 88 15.43 -7.08 -2.79
CA LYS A 88 15.64 -7.97 -1.64
C LYS A 88 14.76 -7.57 -0.45
N ASP A 89 14.76 -6.30 -0.08
CA ASP A 89 13.96 -5.78 1.04
C ASP A 89 12.46 -6.00 0.80
N LYS A 90 12.00 -5.84 -0.46
CA LYS A 90 10.63 -6.17 -0.86
C LYS A 90 10.33 -7.65 -0.66
N ILE A 91 11.14 -8.56 -1.22
CA ILE A 91 10.95 -10.01 -1.08
C ILE A 91 10.92 -10.40 0.40
N GLU A 92 11.82 -9.86 1.21
CA GLU A 92 11.86 -10.12 2.65
C GLU A 92 10.61 -9.61 3.37
N ALA A 93 10.11 -8.41 3.02
CA ALA A 93 8.86 -7.89 3.55
C ALA A 93 7.68 -8.82 3.22
N TYR A 94 7.58 -9.28 1.97
CA TYR A 94 6.57 -10.25 1.55
C TYR A 94 6.71 -11.59 2.30
N LYS A 95 7.93 -12.10 2.47
CA LYS A 95 8.19 -13.31 3.26
C LYS A 95 7.71 -13.18 4.70
N ASN A 96 8.01 -12.06 5.36
CA ASN A 96 7.59 -11.86 6.75
C ASN A 96 6.06 -11.78 6.85
N LEU A 97 5.41 -11.09 5.90
CA LEU A 97 3.95 -11.01 5.86
C LEU A 97 3.28 -12.35 5.65
N PHE A 98 3.82 -13.17 4.75
CA PHE A 98 3.29 -14.50 4.51
C PHE A 98 3.64 -15.43 5.67
N GLY A 99 4.87 -15.40 6.16
CA GLY A 99 5.38 -16.27 7.23
C GLY A 99 4.74 -16.05 8.59
N ASP A 100 4.30 -14.83 8.92
CA ASP A 100 3.54 -14.52 10.15
C ASP A 100 2.04 -14.88 10.02
N SER A 101 1.61 -15.42 8.87
CA SER A 101 0.21 -15.78 8.62
C SER A 101 0.08 -17.28 8.35
N ASP A 102 -0.90 -17.94 8.98
CA ASP A 102 -1.38 -19.27 8.54
C ASP A 102 -1.83 -19.27 7.05
N ASN A 103 -1.95 -18.08 6.45
CA ASN A 103 -2.29 -17.81 5.05
C ASN A 103 -1.14 -17.98 4.04
N ALA A 104 0.11 -18.25 4.47
CA ALA A 104 1.21 -18.52 3.53
C ALA A 104 0.91 -19.64 2.52
N LYS A 105 0.01 -20.56 2.87
CA LYS A 105 -0.39 -21.69 2.02
C LYS A 105 -1.52 -21.36 1.03
N THR A 106 -2.19 -20.21 1.15
CA THR A 106 -3.40 -19.87 0.38
C THR A 106 -3.25 -18.63 -0.52
N ILE A 107 -2.13 -17.90 -0.44
CA ILE A 107 -1.90 -16.73 -1.30
C ILE A 107 -1.44 -17.19 -2.69
N GLY A 108 -2.39 -17.31 -3.61
CA GLY A 108 -2.14 -17.68 -5.01
C GLY A 108 -1.41 -16.58 -5.79
N GLU A 109 -1.91 -15.34 -5.73
CA GLU A 109 -1.40 -14.23 -6.52
C GLU A 109 -1.23 -12.95 -5.69
N VAL A 110 -0.17 -12.20 -6.00
CA VAL A 110 0.15 -10.90 -5.42
C VAL A 110 0.11 -9.88 -6.54
N LEU A 111 -0.92 -9.04 -6.52
CA LEU A 111 -1.09 -7.98 -7.50
C LEU A 111 -0.21 -6.78 -7.13
N VAL A 112 0.63 -6.35 -8.07
CA VAL A 112 1.51 -5.19 -7.90
C VAL A 112 1.33 -4.17 -9.01
N LYS A 113 1.54 -2.90 -8.67
CA LYS A 113 1.60 -1.83 -9.66
C LYS A 113 2.77 -2.02 -10.60
N ASN A 114 2.56 -1.72 -11.88
CA ASN A 114 3.65 -1.54 -12.84
C ASN A 114 4.65 -0.48 -12.35
N GLN A 115 5.84 -0.92 -11.94
CA GLN A 115 6.95 -0.03 -11.56
C GLN A 115 7.76 0.42 -12.79
N THR A 116 7.65 -0.34 -13.88
CA THR A 116 8.21 -0.07 -15.20
C THR A 116 7.14 -0.42 -16.26
N PRO A 117 7.27 0.07 -17.50
CA PRO A 117 6.37 -0.32 -18.60
C PRO A 117 6.33 -1.84 -18.84
N PHE A 118 7.43 -2.53 -18.53
CA PHE A 118 7.61 -3.97 -18.75
C PHE A 118 7.28 -4.83 -17.52
N GLY A 119 6.88 -4.22 -16.41
CA GLY A 119 6.65 -4.93 -15.15
C GLY A 119 7.94 -5.44 -14.48
N PRO A 120 7.81 -6.28 -13.44
CA PRO A 120 8.95 -6.87 -12.76
C PRO A 120 9.73 -7.80 -13.70
N SER A 121 11.07 -7.78 -13.63
CA SER A 121 11.91 -8.66 -14.45
C SER A 121 11.62 -10.14 -14.16
N SER A 122 11.82 -11.01 -15.16
CA SER A 122 11.67 -12.47 -15.01
C SER A 122 12.52 -13.02 -13.86
N SER A 123 13.75 -12.53 -13.71
CA SER A 123 14.65 -12.88 -12.60
C SER A 123 14.07 -12.53 -11.23
N TYR A 124 13.43 -11.36 -11.11
CA TYR A 124 12.79 -10.95 -9.87
C TYR A 124 11.52 -11.76 -9.60
N GLN A 125 10.71 -12.04 -10.62
CA GLN A 125 9.52 -12.89 -10.48
C GLN A 125 9.88 -14.32 -10.04
N ALA A 126 10.94 -14.90 -10.62
CA ALA A 126 11.44 -16.22 -10.25
C ALA A 126 11.96 -16.23 -8.80
N ALA A 127 12.78 -15.24 -8.42
CA ALA A 127 13.28 -15.09 -7.05
C ALA A 127 12.14 -14.89 -6.04
N PHE A 128 11.10 -14.13 -6.40
CA PHE A 128 9.91 -13.90 -5.60
C PHE A 128 9.12 -15.20 -5.41
N LYS A 129 8.82 -15.93 -6.48
CA LYS A 129 8.06 -17.19 -6.42
C LYS A 129 8.80 -18.24 -5.60
N ALA A 130 10.11 -18.42 -5.83
CA ALA A 130 10.93 -19.34 -5.03
C ALA A 130 10.97 -18.96 -3.53
N SER A 131 10.82 -17.67 -3.23
CA SER A 131 10.87 -17.12 -1.88
C SER A 131 9.55 -17.18 -1.12
N THR A 132 8.43 -17.08 -1.82
CA THR A 132 7.11 -16.80 -1.21
C THR A 132 6.04 -17.81 -1.60
N ASN A 133 6.31 -18.66 -2.59
CA ASN A 133 5.35 -19.54 -3.28
C ASN A 133 4.19 -18.83 -4.00
N ALA A 134 4.08 -17.50 -3.88
CA ALA A 134 3.07 -16.71 -4.54
C ALA A 134 3.52 -16.25 -5.94
N LYS A 135 2.56 -16.09 -6.85
CA LYS A 135 2.81 -15.51 -8.18
C LYS A 135 2.70 -13.99 -8.10
N LEU A 136 3.74 -13.29 -8.56
CA LEU A 136 3.73 -11.84 -8.66
C LEU A 136 3.10 -11.42 -10.00
N VAL A 137 1.96 -10.73 -9.97
CA VAL A 137 1.24 -10.29 -11.16
C VAL A 137 1.26 -8.77 -11.23
N ALA A 138 1.84 -8.24 -12.29
CA ALA A 138 1.86 -6.81 -12.52
C ALA A 138 0.55 -6.37 -13.18
N MET A 139 -0.09 -5.35 -12.64
CA MET A 139 -1.37 -4.84 -13.12
C MET A 139 -1.31 -3.33 -13.29
N ASN A 140 -2.00 -2.83 -14.33
CA ASN A 140 -2.21 -1.40 -14.47
C ASN A 140 -3.12 -0.92 -13.33
N PRO A 141 -2.71 0.03 -12.49
CA PRO A 141 -3.54 0.52 -11.39
C PRO A 141 -4.93 1.00 -11.79
N VAL A 142 -5.13 1.45 -13.03
CA VAL A 142 -6.46 1.84 -13.54
C VAL A 142 -7.45 0.67 -13.53
N GLN A 143 -6.97 -0.57 -13.63
CA GLN A 143 -7.79 -1.78 -13.71
C GLN A 143 -8.22 -2.34 -12.35
N SER A 144 -7.70 -1.83 -11.23
CA SER A 144 -8.04 -2.31 -9.89
C SER A 144 -8.23 -1.16 -8.91
N ASN A 145 -9.42 -1.07 -8.32
CA ASN A 145 -9.71 -0.13 -7.25
C ASN A 145 -9.04 -0.55 -5.94
N LEU A 146 -8.87 -1.86 -5.69
CA LEU A 146 -8.14 -2.37 -4.52
C LEU A 146 -6.66 -1.96 -4.57
N LEU A 147 -6.03 -2.05 -5.74
CA LEU A 147 -4.64 -1.62 -5.92
C LEU A 147 -4.48 -0.09 -5.76
N GLN A 148 -5.51 0.67 -6.11
CA GLN A 148 -5.58 2.11 -5.87
C GLN A 148 -5.81 2.44 -4.39
N LEU A 149 -6.65 1.68 -3.69
CA LEU A 149 -6.87 1.79 -2.24
C LEU A 149 -5.59 1.46 -1.46
N ALA A 150 -4.91 0.37 -1.82
CA ALA A 150 -3.62 -0.01 -1.22
C ALA A 150 -2.57 1.12 -1.36
N ASP A 151 -2.52 1.79 -2.51
CA ASP A 151 -1.65 2.97 -2.72
C ASP A 151 -2.04 4.16 -1.87
N LEU A 152 -3.34 4.41 -1.72
CA LEU A 152 -3.85 5.47 -0.88
C LEU A 152 -3.42 5.25 0.58
N LEU A 153 -3.64 4.04 1.10
CA LEU A 153 -3.25 3.64 2.46
C LEU A 153 -1.73 3.73 2.66
N THR A 154 -0.95 3.16 1.75
CA THR A 154 0.53 3.24 1.76
C THR A 154 1.02 4.70 1.80
N GLY A 155 0.41 5.54 0.97
CA GLY A 155 0.73 6.96 0.90
C GLY A 155 0.36 7.72 2.17
N CYS A 156 -0.76 7.36 2.82
CA CYS A 156 -1.14 7.95 4.11
C CYS A 156 -0.14 7.60 5.22
N VAL A 157 0.31 6.33 5.30
CA VAL A 157 1.36 5.90 6.24
C VAL A 157 2.64 6.70 6.02
N ARG A 158 3.08 6.81 4.76
CA ARG A 158 4.27 7.61 4.42
C ARG A 158 4.08 9.08 4.80
N GLY A 159 2.93 9.64 4.48
CA GLY A 159 2.60 11.04 4.76
C GLY A 159 2.62 11.36 6.25
N ASP A 160 2.04 10.48 7.07
CA ASP A 160 2.05 10.62 8.52
C ASP A 160 3.47 10.48 9.09
N LYS A 161 4.27 9.54 8.59
CA LYS A 161 5.63 9.30 9.11
C LYS A 161 6.60 10.44 8.81
N VAL A 162 6.54 11.01 7.60
CA VAL A 162 7.48 12.06 7.18
C VAL A 162 7.14 13.41 7.81
N LYS A 163 5.88 13.66 8.20
CA LYS A 163 5.41 14.91 8.84
C LYS A 163 5.70 16.22 8.06
N GLU A 164 6.10 16.13 6.79
CA GLU A 164 6.39 17.29 5.92
C GLU A 164 5.28 17.54 4.87
N VAL A 165 4.15 16.83 4.96
CA VAL A 165 3.03 16.97 4.01
C VAL A 165 2.32 18.30 4.23
N LYS A 166 2.37 19.19 3.24
CA LYS A 166 1.68 20.51 3.28
C LYS A 166 0.39 20.59 2.47
N ASN A 167 0.18 19.66 1.52
CA ASN A 167 -0.96 19.73 0.62
C ASN A 167 -2.29 19.42 1.35
N PRO A 168 -3.30 20.29 1.32
CA PRO A 168 -4.56 20.11 2.05
C PRO A 168 -5.31 18.82 1.66
N SER A 169 -5.36 18.48 0.38
CA SER A 169 -6.02 17.27 -0.10
C SER A 169 -5.39 16.00 0.47
N LYS A 170 -4.05 15.97 0.59
CA LYS A 170 -3.33 14.84 1.21
C LYS A 170 -3.54 14.79 2.72
N LEU A 171 -3.47 15.94 3.39
CA LEU A 171 -3.72 16.04 4.84
C LEU A 171 -5.14 15.59 5.20
N ALA A 172 -6.14 15.97 4.42
CA ALA A 172 -7.53 15.58 4.65
C ALA A 172 -7.73 14.06 4.60
N VAL A 173 -7.04 13.37 3.68
CA VAL A 173 -7.11 11.91 3.55
C VAL A 173 -6.35 11.23 4.70
N ILE A 174 -5.16 11.74 5.07
CA ILE A 174 -4.42 11.23 6.25
C ILE A 174 -5.26 11.36 7.52
N GLN A 175 -5.89 12.52 7.73
CA GLN A 175 -6.71 12.78 8.90
C GLN A 175 -7.95 11.87 8.94
N GLN A 176 -8.57 11.59 7.78
CA GLN A 176 -9.66 10.63 7.70
C GLN A 176 -9.21 9.24 8.18
N LEU A 177 -8.05 8.76 7.69
CA LEU A 177 -7.54 7.46 8.09
C LEU A 177 -7.21 7.41 9.59
N LYS A 178 -6.54 8.44 10.13
CA LYS A 178 -6.30 8.57 11.58
C LYS A 178 -7.57 8.49 12.41
N SER A 179 -8.58 9.25 11.99
CA SER A 179 -9.85 9.34 12.70
C SER A 179 -10.59 8.00 12.66
N GLY A 180 -10.60 7.33 11.51
CA GLY A 180 -11.18 6.00 11.37
C GLY A 180 -10.48 4.96 12.25
N LEU A 181 -9.15 5.00 12.31
CA LEU A 181 -8.35 4.11 13.16
C LEU A 181 -8.43 4.43 14.66
N GLY A 182 -8.94 5.60 15.03
CA GLY A 182 -8.91 6.08 16.41
C GLY A 182 -7.50 6.36 16.94
N THR A 183 -6.52 6.65 16.05
CA THR A 183 -5.13 6.85 16.43
C THR A 183 -4.60 8.23 16.05
N GLY A 184 -3.73 8.80 16.89
CA GLY A 184 -3.00 10.04 16.57
C GLY A 184 -1.90 9.86 15.52
N SER A 185 -1.46 8.62 15.28
CA SER A 185 -0.48 8.25 14.26
C SER A 185 -0.83 6.92 13.61
N ILE A 186 -0.63 6.86 12.29
CA ILE A 186 -0.85 5.68 11.45
C ILE A 186 0.39 4.75 11.49
N GLY A 187 1.42 5.05 12.30
CA GLY A 187 2.75 4.44 12.22
C GLY A 187 3.29 3.77 13.49
N THR A 188 2.45 3.38 14.45
CA THR A 188 2.90 2.71 15.69
C THR A 188 2.96 1.20 15.47
N GLY A 189 4.16 0.69 15.16
CA GLY A 189 4.44 -0.75 15.04
C GLY A 189 5.57 -1.17 15.99
N VAL A 190 5.69 -2.48 16.24
CA VAL A 190 6.76 -3.06 17.07
C VAL A 190 8.11 -2.77 16.41
N ASP A 191 9.00 -2.09 17.14
CA ASP A 191 10.35 -1.76 16.72
C ASP A 191 11.21 -3.04 16.68
N LYS A 192 11.48 -3.55 15.47
CA LYS A 192 12.53 -4.55 15.21
C LYS A 192 13.69 -3.92 14.43
N GLY A 193 14.03 -2.65 14.71
CA GLY A 193 15.08 -1.88 14.04
C GLY A 193 14.57 -0.97 12.92
N ARG A 194 15.18 -1.02 11.71
CA ARG A 194 14.80 -0.15 10.55
C ARG A 194 13.41 -0.41 9.96
N LYS A 195 12.60 -1.27 10.57
CA LYS A 195 11.36 -1.84 10.02
C LYS A 195 10.23 -1.65 11.04
N PHE A 196 9.16 -0.95 10.64
CA PHE A 196 7.94 -0.82 11.43
C PHE A 196 6.81 -1.54 10.72
N ILE A 197 6.21 -2.55 11.36
CA ILE A 197 5.02 -3.23 10.85
C ILE A 197 3.79 -2.56 11.44
N VAL A 198 2.94 -2.02 10.59
CA VAL A 198 1.63 -1.50 10.98
C VAL A 198 0.59 -2.44 10.41
N LYS A 199 -0.22 -3.07 11.28
CA LYS A 199 -1.34 -3.91 10.88
C LYS A 199 -2.64 -3.24 11.31
N TYR A 200 -3.54 -3.03 10.36
CA TYR A 200 -4.90 -2.57 10.61
C TYR A 200 -5.86 -3.66 10.20
N ARG A 201 -6.57 -4.18 11.22
CA ARG A 201 -7.47 -5.34 11.23
C ARG A 201 -6.92 -6.51 10.45
#